data_AF-A0A5C8DVN5-F1
#
_entry.id   AF-A0A5C8DVN5-F1
#
_cell.length_a   1.000
_cell.length_b   1.000
_cell.length_c   1.000
_cell.angle_alpha   90.00
_cell.angle_beta   90.00
_cell.angle_gamma   90.00
#
_symmetry.space_group_name_H-M   'P 1'
#
loop_
_entity.id
_entity.type
_entity.pdbx_description
1 polymer ?
#
loop_
_entity_poly.entity_id
_entity_poly.type
_entity_poly.pdbx_seq_one_letter_code
_entity_poly.pdbx_strand_id
1 'polypeptide(L)'
;MATNLIETIQQTLGYPVLKKIDPNKQEPKNEDDSNAPHELGQAAIPAVLAAMYKFSQTEEGDQQLLNADPDAGALQMVFEKKENVAVDKVARYAGTSSEQARIAMERIAAEAVKFVQEGVKNNPAPDKVKIFLGDQRHNILVYLPAAMQMGYLLGDNTIDDRTNKMEGPISNFLHKIEDKLDT
;
A
#
# COMPACT_ATOMS: atom_id res chain seq x y z
N MET A 1 -17.17 -17.20 -2.33
CA MET A 1 -15.71 -17.46 -2.28
C MET A 1 -15.09 -16.19 -1.74
N ALA A 2 -14.23 -16.24 -0.73
CA ALA A 2 -13.55 -15.05 -0.23
C ALA A 2 -12.47 -14.68 -1.25
N THR A 3 -12.79 -13.75 -2.15
CA THR A 3 -11.90 -13.32 -3.22
C THR A 3 -10.76 -12.51 -2.60
N ASN A 4 -9.51 -12.99 -2.75
CA ASN A 4 -8.33 -12.28 -2.26
C ASN A 4 -7.99 -11.14 -3.24
N LEU A 5 -8.09 -9.89 -2.76
CA LEU A 5 -7.94 -8.70 -3.59
C LEU A 5 -6.57 -8.62 -4.29
N ILE A 6 -5.51 -9.10 -3.62
CA ILE A 6 -4.16 -9.15 -4.19
C ILE A 6 -4.14 -10.09 -5.41
N GLU A 7 -4.61 -11.33 -5.23
CA GLU A 7 -4.59 -12.35 -6.28
C GLU A 7 -5.42 -11.94 -7.49
N THR A 8 -6.55 -11.29 -7.25
CA THR A 8 -7.42 -10.84 -8.33
C THR A 8 -6.77 -9.73 -9.17
N ILE A 9 -6.19 -8.71 -8.54
CA ILE A 9 -5.49 -7.64 -9.26
C ILE A 9 -4.28 -8.19 -10.03
N GLN A 10 -3.55 -9.14 -9.44
CA GLN A 10 -2.44 -9.80 -10.13
C GLN A 10 -2.89 -10.50 -11.40
N GLN A 11 -3.94 -11.32 -11.30
CA GLN A 11 -4.46 -12.10 -12.43
C GLN A 11 -5.02 -11.19 -13.51
N THR A 12 -5.78 -10.15 -13.15
CA THR A 12 -6.38 -9.25 -14.14
C THR A 12 -5.33 -8.41 -14.87
N LEU A 13 -4.30 -7.92 -14.16
CA LEU A 13 -3.28 -7.05 -14.74
C LEU A 13 -2.05 -7.79 -15.28
N GLY A 14 -1.99 -9.12 -15.11
CA GLY A 14 -0.91 -9.96 -15.61
C GLY A 14 0.39 -9.85 -14.81
N TYR A 15 0.34 -9.48 -13.52
CA TYR A 15 1.53 -9.47 -12.67
C TYR A 15 1.91 -10.89 -12.23
N PRO A 16 3.21 -11.18 -12.06
CA PRO A 16 3.60 -12.46 -11.51
C PRO A 16 3.21 -12.60 -10.03
N VAL A 17 3.34 -13.81 -9.49
CA VAL A 17 2.94 -14.11 -8.11
C VAL A 17 3.79 -13.33 -7.10
N LEU A 18 3.14 -12.55 -6.23
CA LEU A 18 3.76 -11.79 -5.16
C LEU A 18 4.33 -12.73 -4.10
N LYS A 19 5.51 -12.38 -3.59
CA LYS A 19 6.19 -13.10 -2.51
C LYS A 19 5.76 -12.48 -1.18
N LYS A 20 5.32 -13.31 -0.24
CA LYS A 20 5.05 -12.86 1.13
C LYS A 20 6.37 -12.34 1.72
N ILE A 21 6.31 -11.16 2.33
CA ILE A 21 7.43 -10.57 3.05
C ILE A 21 7.52 -11.28 4.40
N ASP A 22 8.69 -11.86 4.67
CA ASP A 22 8.99 -12.43 5.99
C ASP A 22 9.40 -11.28 6.91
N PRO A 23 8.62 -10.98 7.96
CA PRO A 23 8.93 -9.86 8.87
C PRO A 23 10.25 -10.06 9.63
N ASN A 24 10.78 -11.29 9.68
CA ASN A 24 12.03 -11.62 10.37
C ASN A 24 13.25 -11.62 9.44
N LYS A 25 13.05 -11.49 8.12
CA LYS A 25 14.15 -11.35 7.18
C LYS A 25 14.30 -9.88 6.86
N GLN A 26 15.46 -9.31 7.15
CA GLN A 26 15.87 -8.05 6.52
C GLN A 26 15.75 -8.28 5.01
N GLU A 27 14.88 -7.52 4.36
CA GLU A 27 14.59 -7.66 2.93
C GLU A 27 15.94 -7.74 2.19
N PRO A 28 16.28 -8.88 1.56
CA PRO A 28 17.53 -8.95 0.83
C PRO A 28 17.44 -7.91 -0.29
N LYS A 29 18.42 -7.01 -0.35
CA LYS A 29 18.68 -6.24 -1.57
C LYS A 29 18.81 -7.27 -2.68
N ASN A 30 17.86 -7.30 -3.61
CA ASN A 30 17.89 -8.28 -4.69
C ASN A 30 19.19 -8.04 -5.48
N GLU A 31 20.05 -9.08 -5.51
CA GLU A 31 21.31 -9.09 -6.25
C GLU A 31 21.10 -9.33 -7.76
N ASP A 32 19.84 -9.47 -8.21
CA ASP A 32 19.47 -9.71 -9.61
C ASP A 32 18.60 -8.59 -10.17
N ASP A 33 19.23 -7.65 -10.89
CA ASP A 33 18.65 -6.54 -11.66
C ASP A 33 17.65 -6.97 -12.77
N SER A 34 17.39 -8.27 -12.94
CA SER A 34 16.57 -8.82 -14.04
C SER A 34 15.09 -9.03 -13.73
N ASN A 35 14.60 -8.63 -12.54
CA ASN A 35 13.22 -8.91 -12.08
C ASN A 35 12.29 -7.67 -11.94
N ALA A 36 12.61 -6.54 -12.57
CA ALA A 36 11.85 -5.28 -12.43
C ALA A 36 10.29 -5.41 -12.55
N PRO A 37 9.71 -6.22 -13.47
CA PRO A 37 8.24 -6.40 -13.51
C PRO A 37 7.67 -7.11 -12.28
N HIS A 38 8.43 -8.01 -11.67
CA HIS A 38 8.06 -8.70 -10.43
C HIS A 38 8.08 -7.73 -9.25
N GLU A 39 9.14 -6.93 -9.14
CA GLU A 39 9.31 -5.96 -8.07
C GLU A 39 8.31 -4.80 -8.17
N LEU A 40 7.96 -4.38 -9.39
CA LEU A 40 6.94 -3.36 -9.60
C LEU A 40 5.56 -3.83 -9.12
N GLY A 41 5.15 -5.05 -9.46
CA GLY A 41 3.91 -5.64 -8.92
C GLY A 41 3.97 -5.81 -7.40
N GLN A 42 5.11 -6.26 -6.88
CA GLN A 42 5.36 -6.45 -5.45
C GLN A 42 5.26 -5.15 -4.65
N ALA A 43 5.71 -4.03 -5.21
CA ALA A 43 5.62 -2.73 -4.57
C ALA A 43 4.25 -2.08 -4.78
N ALA A 44 3.83 -1.95 -6.04
CA ALA A 44 2.69 -1.12 -6.41
C ALA A 44 1.35 -1.67 -5.91
N ILE A 45 1.11 -2.98 -6.02
CA ILE A 45 -0.17 -3.58 -5.63
C ILE A 45 -0.43 -3.38 -4.13
N PRO A 46 0.42 -3.87 -3.20
CA PRO A 46 0.15 -3.69 -1.78
C PRO A 46 0.23 -2.23 -1.34
N ALA A 47 1.02 -1.36 -1.99
CA ALA A 47 1.07 0.06 -1.67
C ALA A 47 -0.27 0.76 -1.96
N VAL A 48 -0.83 0.56 -3.16
CA VAL A 48 -2.13 1.13 -3.54
C VAL A 48 -3.23 0.59 -2.64
N LEU A 49 -3.26 -0.72 -2.38
CA LEU A 49 -4.27 -1.31 -1.51
C LEU A 49 -4.16 -0.87 -0.05
N ALA A 50 -2.94 -0.66 0.46
CA ALA A 50 -2.73 -0.11 1.79
C ALA A 50 -3.25 1.34 1.89
N ALA A 51 -3.03 2.13 0.85
CA ALA A 51 -3.57 3.50 0.76
C ALA A 51 -5.11 3.49 0.71
N MET A 52 -5.71 2.61 -0.11
CA MET A 52 -7.17 2.44 -0.15
C MET A 52 -7.75 2.01 1.19
N TYR A 53 -7.15 1.02 1.85
CA TYR A 53 -7.54 0.61 3.20
C TYR A 53 -7.48 1.78 4.19
N LYS A 54 -6.42 2.58 4.15
CA LYS A 54 -6.27 3.73 5.03
C LYS A 54 -7.30 4.81 4.74
N PHE A 55 -7.56 5.06 3.46
CA PHE A 55 -8.52 6.03 2.97
C PHE A 55 -9.94 5.66 3.39
N SER A 56 -10.31 4.37 3.29
CA SER A 56 -11.62 3.86 3.73
C SER A 56 -11.85 3.88 5.25
N GLN A 57 -10.89 4.35 6.06
CA GLN A 57 -11.09 4.42 7.52
C GLN A 57 -11.93 5.63 7.94
N THR A 58 -12.10 6.62 7.06
CA THR A 58 -12.97 7.79 7.26
C THR A 58 -14.29 7.60 6.51
N GLU A 59 -15.35 8.26 6.99
CA GLU A 59 -16.69 8.24 6.37
C GLU A 59 -16.69 8.95 5.01
N GLU A 60 -15.84 9.95 4.83
CA GLU A 60 -15.68 10.58 3.52
C GLU A 60 -14.98 9.65 2.53
N GLY A 61 -14.01 8.85 3.00
CA GLY A 61 -13.18 8.01 2.15
C GLY A 61 -13.89 6.75 1.67
N ASP A 62 -14.65 6.09 2.54
CA ASP A 62 -15.46 4.93 2.14
C ASP A 62 -16.63 5.33 1.22
N GLN A 63 -17.24 6.50 1.44
CA GLN A 63 -18.24 7.06 0.53
C GLN A 63 -17.65 7.45 -0.83
N GLN A 64 -16.46 8.05 -0.85
CA GLN A 64 -15.79 8.39 -2.11
C GLN A 64 -15.41 7.15 -2.90
N LEU A 65 -14.85 6.11 -2.26
CA LEU A 65 -14.53 4.85 -2.93
C LEU A 65 -15.77 4.15 -3.51
N LEU A 66 -16.90 4.20 -2.80
CA LEU A 66 -18.15 3.60 -3.25
C LEU A 66 -18.67 4.27 -4.54
N ASN A 67 -18.45 5.58 -4.69
CA ASN A 67 -18.95 6.38 -5.81
C ASN A 67 -17.85 6.75 -6.83
N ALA A 68 -16.62 6.31 -6.61
CA ALA A 68 -15.48 6.65 -7.44
C ALA A 68 -15.69 6.15 -8.87
N ASP A 69 -15.39 6.98 -9.86
CA ASP A 69 -15.17 6.51 -11.21
C ASP A 69 -13.78 5.85 -11.26
N PRO A 70 -13.69 4.52 -11.50
CA PRO A 70 -12.42 3.81 -11.52
C PRO A 70 -11.39 4.41 -12.48
N ASP A 71 -11.85 4.99 -13.59
CA ASP A 71 -10.98 5.49 -14.65
C ASP A 71 -10.60 6.98 -14.43
N ALA A 72 -11.12 7.62 -13.38
CA ALA A 72 -10.89 9.04 -13.08
C ALA A 72 -10.04 9.28 -11.83
N GLY A 73 -8.72 9.12 -11.95
CA GLY A 73 -7.76 9.61 -10.94
C GLY A 73 -7.84 8.89 -9.58
N ALA A 74 -8.21 7.61 -9.58
CA ALA A 74 -8.30 6.79 -8.36
C ALA A 74 -7.01 6.81 -7.51
N LEU A 75 -5.85 6.91 -8.14
CA LEU A 75 -4.56 6.98 -7.45
C LEU A 75 -4.41 8.29 -6.66
N GLN A 76 -4.72 9.42 -7.29
CA GLN A 76 -4.66 10.74 -6.65
C GLN A 76 -5.67 10.84 -5.50
N MET A 77 -6.84 10.21 -5.65
CA MET A 77 -7.86 10.15 -4.60
C MET A 77 -7.32 9.47 -3.33
N VAL A 78 -6.71 8.29 -3.46
CA VAL A 78 -6.32 7.47 -2.29
C VAL A 78 -5.01 7.93 -1.65
N PHE A 79 -4.11 8.56 -2.41
CA PHE A 79 -2.86 9.10 -1.90
C PHE A 79 -2.92 10.60 -1.60
N GLU A 80 -4.00 11.27 -1.98
CA GLU A 80 -4.20 12.71 -1.82
C GLU A 80 -2.97 13.51 -2.32
N LYS A 81 -2.38 14.36 -1.47
CA LYS A 81 -1.20 15.18 -1.80
C LYS A 81 0.13 14.40 -1.78
N LYS A 82 0.09 13.09 -1.52
CA LYS A 82 1.27 12.24 -1.29
C LYS A 82 1.58 11.31 -2.47
N GLU A 83 0.80 11.40 -3.55
CA GLU A 83 0.93 10.55 -4.74
C GLU A 83 2.36 10.50 -5.28
N ASN A 84 2.98 11.66 -5.55
CA ASN A 84 4.34 11.72 -6.11
C ASN A 84 5.37 11.01 -5.21
N VAL A 85 5.23 11.14 -3.89
CA VAL A 85 6.13 10.49 -2.94
C VAL A 85 5.90 8.97 -2.91
N ALA A 86 4.65 8.52 -3.05
CA ALA A 86 4.31 7.10 -3.16
C ALA A 86 4.89 6.49 -4.45
N VAL A 87 4.69 7.17 -5.58
CA VAL A 87 5.24 6.79 -6.89
C VAL A 87 6.76 6.68 -6.84
N ASP A 88 7.45 7.65 -6.26
CA ASP A 88 8.91 7.62 -6.15
C ASP A 88 9.40 6.48 -5.26
N LYS A 89 8.69 6.15 -4.17
CA LYS A 89 9.01 5.01 -3.30
C LYS A 89 8.87 3.68 -4.04
N VAL A 90 7.78 3.51 -4.79
CA VAL A 90 7.53 2.32 -5.61
C VAL A 90 8.57 2.21 -6.73
N ALA A 91 8.86 3.31 -7.43
CA ALA A 91 9.85 3.35 -8.51
C ALA A 91 11.25 2.95 -8.03
N ARG A 92 11.67 3.51 -6.88
CA ARG A 92 12.96 3.18 -6.25
C ARG A 92 13.04 1.74 -5.79
N TYR A 93 11.97 1.21 -5.21
CA TYR A 93 11.95 -0.20 -4.78
C TYR A 93 12.05 -1.15 -5.97
N ALA A 94 11.35 -0.85 -7.07
CA ALA A 94 11.25 -1.72 -8.23
C ALA A 94 12.30 -1.48 -9.32
N GLY A 95 13.28 -0.60 -9.08
CA GLY A 95 14.32 -0.26 -10.06
C GLY A 95 13.77 0.31 -11.37
N THR A 96 12.63 0.99 -11.34
CA THR A 96 11.93 1.50 -12.54
C THR A 96 11.84 3.03 -12.53
N SER A 97 11.37 3.63 -13.63
CA SER A 97 11.14 5.08 -13.68
C SER A 97 9.86 5.47 -12.94
N SER A 98 9.82 6.68 -12.38
CA SER A 98 8.60 7.21 -11.72
C SER A 98 7.39 7.22 -12.66
N GLU A 99 7.60 7.41 -13.97
CA GLU A 99 6.51 7.35 -14.95
C GLU A 99 5.94 5.94 -15.12
N GLN A 100 6.81 4.93 -15.24
CA GLN A 100 6.39 3.53 -15.30
C GLN A 100 5.69 3.10 -14.00
N ALA A 101 6.20 3.53 -12.85
CA ALA A 101 5.56 3.30 -11.56
C ALA A 101 4.18 3.97 -11.48
N ARG A 102 4.05 5.24 -11.90
CA ARG A 102 2.77 5.96 -11.90
C ARG A 102 1.73 5.23 -12.75
N ILE A 103 2.06 4.92 -14.01
CA ILE A 103 1.14 4.21 -14.93
C ILE A 103 0.69 2.87 -14.33
N ALA A 104 1.60 2.12 -13.72
CA ALA A 104 1.26 0.87 -13.05
C ALA A 104 0.32 1.10 -11.85
N MET A 105 0.66 2.04 -10.97
CA MET A 105 -0.13 2.37 -9.79
C MET A 105 -1.53 2.88 -10.14
N GLU A 106 -1.67 3.69 -11.20
CA GLU A 106 -2.97 4.16 -11.69
C GLU A 106 -3.85 3.00 -12.17
N ARG A 107 -3.30 2.10 -12.97
CA ARG A 107 -4.03 0.91 -13.44
C ARG A 107 -4.44 0.00 -12.29
N ILE A 108 -3.56 -0.17 -11.31
CA ILE A 108 -3.84 -0.93 -10.08
C ILE A 108 -4.95 -0.26 -9.27
N ALA A 109 -4.91 1.06 -9.10
CA ALA A 109 -5.92 1.80 -8.36
C ALA A 109 -7.30 1.72 -9.03
N ALA A 110 -7.36 1.88 -10.35
CA ALA A 110 -8.59 1.72 -11.12
C ALA A 110 -9.19 0.32 -10.95
N GLU A 111 -8.36 -0.71 -11.10
CA GLU A 111 -8.79 -2.10 -10.97
C GLU A 111 -9.24 -2.42 -9.53
N ALA A 112 -8.52 -1.91 -8.54
CA ALA A 112 -8.86 -2.09 -7.14
C ALA A 112 -10.20 -1.42 -6.77
N VAL A 113 -10.49 -0.23 -7.29
CA VAL A 113 -11.78 0.44 -7.10
C VAL A 113 -12.91 -0.42 -7.67
N LYS A 114 -12.75 -0.96 -8.89
CA LYS A 114 -13.73 -1.88 -9.51
C LYS A 114 -14.01 -3.07 -8.58
N PHE A 115 -12.96 -3.72 -8.06
CA PHE A 115 -13.13 -4.86 -7.17
C PHE A 115 -13.77 -4.52 -5.83
N VAL A 116 -13.45 -3.38 -5.24
CA VAL A 116 -14.12 -2.92 -4.01
C VAL A 116 -15.61 -2.71 -4.26
N GLN A 117 -15.97 -2.03 -5.34
CA GLN A 117 -17.37 -1.77 -5.71
C GLN A 117 -18.13 -3.06 -6.03
N GLU A 118 -17.51 -3.99 -6.75
CA GLU A 118 -18.07 -5.32 -7.01
C GLU A 118 -18.26 -6.13 -5.72
N GLY A 119 -17.29 -6.07 -4.79
CA GLY A 119 -17.33 -6.75 -3.50
C GLY A 119 -18.50 -6.32 -2.62
N VAL A 120 -18.95 -5.06 -2.75
CA VAL A 120 -20.09 -4.50 -2.00
C VAL A 120 -21.36 -4.36 -2.83
N LYS A 121 -21.37 -4.78 -4.11
CA LYS A 121 -22.48 -4.56 -5.06
C LYS A 121 -23.84 -5.08 -4.57
N ASN A 122 -23.84 -6.19 -3.82
CA ASN A 122 -25.07 -6.79 -3.30
C ASN A 122 -25.67 -6.02 -2.11
N ASN A 123 -24.89 -5.12 -1.50
CA ASN A 123 -25.31 -4.26 -0.40
C ASN A 123 -24.43 -2.99 -0.39
N PRO A 124 -24.63 -2.06 -1.34
CA PRO A 124 -23.75 -0.91 -1.51
C PRO A 124 -24.00 0.10 -0.37
N ALA A 125 -23.10 0.12 0.60
CA ALA A 125 -23.09 1.11 1.67
C ALA A 125 -21.64 1.43 2.09
N PRO A 126 -21.34 2.67 2.52
CA PRO A 126 -19.98 3.07 2.88
C PRO A 126 -19.35 2.18 3.95
N ASP A 127 -20.12 1.80 4.99
CA ASP A 127 -19.68 0.88 6.04
C ASP A 127 -19.21 -0.47 5.49
N LYS A 128 -19.81 -0.95 4.39
CA LYS A 128 -19.42 -2.20 3.74
C LYS A 128 -18.09 -2.11 3.03
N VAL A 129 -17.75 -0.95 2.46
CA VAL A 129 -16.43 -0.71 1.84
C VAL A 129 -15.35 -0.79 2.92
N LYS A 130 -15.57 -0.13 4.06
CA LYS A 130 -14.65 -0.18 5.20
C LYS A 130 -14.46 -1.60 5.74
N ILE A 131 -15.55 -2.36 5.91
CA ILE A 131 -15.49 -3.76 6.37
C ILE A 131 -14.74 -4.62 5.35
N PHE A 132 -15.08 -4.51 4.06
CA PHE A 132 -14.47 -5.28 2.99
C PHE A 132 -12.94 -5.07 2.92
N LEU A 133 -12.48 -3.82 2.93
CA LEU A 133 -11.05 -3.50 2.93
C LEU A 133 -10.37 -3.90 4.25
N GLY A 134 -11.08 -3.81 5.37
CA GLY A 134 -10.64 -4.29 6.68
C GLY A 134 -10.33 -5.78 6.68
N ASP A 135 -11.20 -6.60 6.09
CA ASP A 135 -11.01 -8.05 5.98
C ASP A 135 -9.81 -8.40 5.07
N GLN A 136 -9.47 -7.54 4.11
CA GLN A 136 -8.30 -7.70 3.25
C GLN A 136 -7.00 -7.17 3.86
N ARG A 137 -7.04 -6.42 4.98
CA ARG A 137 -5.86 -5.78 5.59
C ARG A 137 -4.71 -6.76 5.79
N HIS A 138 -4.97 -7.93 6.36
CA HIS A 138 -3.91 -8.91 6.58
C HIS A 138 -3.28 -9.38 5.26
N ASN A 139 -4.10 -9.65 4.24
CA ASN A 139 -3.68 -10.11 2.93
C ASN A 139 -2.85 -9.04 2.20
N ILE A 140 -3.22 -7.76 2.33
CA ILE A 140 -2.46 -6.65 1.75
C ILE A 140 -1.09 -6.55 2.42
N LEU A 141 -1.09 -6.48 3.76
CA LEU A 141 0.11 -6.15 4.51
C LEU A 141 1.15 -7.28 4.57
N VAL A 142 0.81 -8.54 4.23
CA VAL A 142 1.83 -9.62 4.15
C VAL A 142 2.70 -9.50 2.90
N TYR A 143 2.28 -8.73 1.90
CA TYR A 143 3.03 -8.54 0.66
C TYR A 143 3.68 -7.16 0.58
N LEU A 144 3.35 -6.23 1.48
CA LEU A 144 3.86 -4.87 1.46
C LEU A 144 5.34 -4.83 1.90
N PRO A 145 6.28 -4.39 1.04
CA PRO A 145 7.66 -4.21 1.44
C PRO A 145 7.83 -3.11 2.48
N ALA A 146 8.52 -3.44 3.57
CA ALA A 146 8.78 -2.52 4.68
C ALA A 146 9.79 -1.43 4.30
N ALA A 147 10.71 -1.71 3.37
CA ALA A 147 11.66 -0.71 2.87
C ALA A 147 10.97 0.51 2.23
N MET A 148 9.71 0.38 1.78
CA MET A 148 8.94 1.51 1.25
C MET A 148 8.39 2.45 2.32
N GLN A 149 8.28 2.02 3.59
CA GLN A 149 7.76 2.82 4.71
C GLN A 149 6.41 3.48 4.35
N MET A 150 5.46 2.68 3.86
CA MET A 150 4.18 3.18 3.38
C MET A 150 3.28 3.63 4.53
N GLY A 151 3.35 2.99 5.69
CA GLY A 151 2.67 3.42 6.90
C GLY A 151 3.09 4.82 7.33
N TYR A 152 4.40 5.09 7.36
CA TYR A 152 4.90 6.45 7.61
C TYR A 152 4.35 7.47 6.60
N LEU A 153 4.36 7.12 5.30
CA LEU A 153 3.80 7.99 4.26
C LEU A 153 2.32 8.27 4.50
N LEU A 154 1.55 7.22 4.81
CA LEU A 154 0.10 7.29 5.01
C LEU A 154 -0.30 7.86 6.38
N GLY A 155 0.65 8.07 7.29
CA GLY A 155 0.40 8.53 8.66
C GLY A 155 -0.22 7.45 9.55
N ASP A 156 -0.02 6.18 9.21
CA ASP A 156 -0.49 5.02 9.97
C ASP A 156 0.64 4.00 10.10
N ASN A 157 1.41 4.14 11.17
CA ASN A 157 2.55 3.25 11.43
C ASN A 157 2.11 1.79 11.67
N THR A 158 0.83 1.50 11.94
CA THR A 158 0.35 0.12 12.10
C THR A 158 0.41 -0.69 10.80
N ILE A 159 0.52 -0.01 9.66
CA ILE A 159 0.76 -0.60 8.34
C ILE A 159 2.19 -1.16 8.25
N ASP A 160 3.17 -0.43 8.78
CA ASP A 160 4.58 -0.82 8.79
C ASP A 160 4.96 -1.69 10.02
N ASP A 161 4.19 -1.63 11.11
CA ASP A 161 4.45 -2.30 12.41
C ASP A 161 4.45 -3.85 12.38
N ARG A 162 4.31 -4.46 11.19
CA ARG A 162 4.42 -5.92 11.03
C ARG A 162 5.87 -6.41 11.09
N THR A 163 6.86 -5.53 10.96
CA THR A 163 8.29 -5.86 11.02
C THR A 163 8.90 -5.74 12.43
N ASN A 164 8.21 -5.13 13.39
CA ASN A 164 8.79 -4.75 14.68
C ASN A 164 8.43 -5.66 15.87
N LYS A 165 7.92 -6.87 15.64
CA LYS A 165 7.73 -7.85 16.72
C LYS A 165 8.88 -8.86 16.79
N MET A 166 10.09 -8.33 17.03
CA MET A 166 11.18 -8.88 17.87
C MET A 166 12.41 -7.95 17.82
N GLU A 167 12.27 -6.68 18.19
CA GLU A 167 13.38 -5.93 18.80
C GLU A 167 12.91 -5.41 20.16
N GLY A 168 13.62 -5.83 21.21
CA GLY A 168 13.45 -5.32 22.57
C GLY A 168 13.79 -3.82 22.67
N PRO A 169 13.79 -3.24 23.88
CA PRO A 169 13.75 -1.80 24.08
C PRO A 169 15.09 -1.13 23.70
N ILE A 170 15.23 -0.75 22.45
CA ILE A 170 16.21 0.23 21.96
C ILE A 170 15.50 0.94 20.79
N SER A 171 14.90 2.11 20.97
CA SER A 171 15.67 3.34 20.83
C SER A 171 14.89 4.54 21.37
N ASN A 172 15.02 4.75 22.68
CA ASN A 172 15.10 6.10 23.23
C ASN A 172 16.52 6.60 22.96
N PHE A 173 16.87 7.15 21.79
CA PHE A 173 18.12 7.93 21.61
C PHE A 173 18.17 8.53 20.19
N LEU A 174 17.44 9.63 19.93
CA LEU A 174 17.84 10.74 19.03
C LEU A 174 16.65 11.65 18.66
N HIS A 175 16.09 12.33 19.66
CA HIS A 175 15.48 13.65 19.46
C HIS A 175 15.61 14.43 20.78
N LYS A 176 16.82 14.98 20.99
CA LYS A 176 17.10 16.09 21.92
C LYS A 176 18.49 16.64 21.61
N ILE A 177 18.60 17.29 20.46
CA ILE A 177 19.36 18.54 20.41
C ILE A 177 18.33 19.61 20.76
N GLU A 178 18.71 20.56 21.62
CA GLU A 178 17.87 21.60 22.24
C GLU A 178 17.06 21.15 23.48
N ASP A 179 17.73 21.17 24.64
CA ASP A 179 17.36 22.17 25.64
C ASP A 179 18.52 22.39 26.61
N LYS A 180 18.95 23.65 26.74
CA LYS A 180 20.08 24.23 27.51
C LYS A 180 21.46 24.20 26.80
N LEU A 181 22.12 25.31 26.42
CA LEU A 181 22.02 26.71 26.85
C LEU A 181 21.72 26.85 28.35
N ASP A 182 22.69 26.46 29.17
CA ASP A 182 23.00 27.11 30.45
C ASP A 182 24.14 26.34 31.13
N THR A 183 25.39 26.73 30.85
CA THR A 183 26.45 27.02 31.85
C THR A 183 27.54 27.84 31.17
#